data_AF-A0A367JZ06-F1
#
_entry.id   AF-A0A367JZ06-F1
#
_cell.length_a   1.000
_cell.length_b   1.000
_cell.length_c   1.000
_cell.angle_alpha   90.00
_cell.angle_beta   90.00
_cell.angle_gamma   90.00
#
_symmetry.space_group_name_H-M   'P 1'
#
loop_
_entity.id
_entity.type
_entity.pdbx_description
1 polymer ?
#
loop_
_entity_poly.entity_id
_entity_poly.type
_entity_poly.pdbx_seq_one_letter_code
_entity_poly.pdbx_strand_id
1 'polypeptide(L)'
;MTIDAEILKEGKDFEMTYSGEGAKDVPLTPEHNLITKTALYVLSANGISEFPKPLKLHVDNAIPLSRGLGSSGAAVVGGVLLGNALGQLNLSRDRLLDYCLMIERHPDNVAAALMGGFVASYLRELDPNDMKGVPASESLLDIALSQQVPQPPIGIGHYINLDWAKEIRCIAIVPQFEVATAKARAVLPTQYERHDMIFNFQRLAVLTTALGRSPPSAELIYNAMQDKVHQPYRKTLIPGLPEILSTITYQKYDGLLGICLSGAGPTILALATKNFDEIAEAAIALFKQHGNFECSYKILDVVTEVQALDYGAMCDPTPLYRESWQYDDSCEDVYLYCDPSTNTCNYKGCSNADYIAGWDTKVRPLPVRCNSSTYCPDNNSKCTPTVPTGQRCEIQRDDECSGNNAICLNSTCFIKGAPLGGNCGSDLTVYITYDAAGDSLQQTIIRDNCTDGTYCFSAVCIESKVNDSPCEQDRECLSGTCSNGGICINGPEVFHKIQPWLWGVLGAAVVIFVLLVLGLLWILHRYQSKQEHQKITKFFGDNEEFAKYAMMNDDDDSYYDNDSRTNLPLNDSRNLVYLTTPDYRLSQALTVGSKSASTSALNLSSSNSTPRLSSTTNIASRTRATPSNEI
;
A
#
# COMPACT_ATOMS: atom_id res chain seq x y z
N MET A 1 -12.80 -1.93 -5.46
CA MET A 1 -13.09 -1.57 -6.85
C MET A 1 -12.23 -0.35 -7.15
N THR A 2 -11.51 -0.37 -8.25
CA THR A 2 -10.64 0.74 -8.67
C THR A 2 -11.17 1.29 -9.98
N ILE A 3 -11.14 2.62 -10.13
CA ILE A 3 -11.54 3.30 -11.35
C ILE A 3 -10.39 4.21 -11.75
N ASP A 4 -9.70 3.86 -12.84
CA ASP A 4 -8.67 4.68 -13.44
C ASP A 4 -9.30 5.53 -14.54
N ALA A 5 -9.10 6.85 -14.47
CA ALA A 5 -9.61 7.80 -15.45
C ALA A 5 -8.47 8.66 -16.01
N GLU A 6 -8.34 8.67 -17.34
CA GLU A 6 -7.31 9.43 -18.05
C GLU A 6 -7.96 10.31 -19.13
N ILE A 7 -7.74 11.63 -19.03
CA ILE A 7 -8.11 12.58 -20.07
C ILE A 7 -6.94 12.69 -21.06
N LEU A 8 -7.14 12.20 -22.28
CA LEU A 8 -6.09 12.12 -23.30
C LEU A 8 -5.97 13.42 -24.09
N LYS A 9 -4.87 13.59 -24.83
CA LYS A 9 -4.71 14.73 -25.77
C LYS A 9 -5.37 14.46 -27.13
N GLU A 10 -5.32 13.21 -27.58
CA GLU A 10 -5.87 12.72 -28.85
C GLU A 10 -6.36 11.27 -28.64
N GLY A 11 -7.41 10.85 -29.35
CA GLY A 11 -7.99 9.51 -29.19
C GLY A 11 -9.48 9.46 -29.49
N LYS A 12 -10.13 8.33 -29.15
CA LYS A 12 -11.59 8.20 -29.20
C LYS A 12 -12.23 9.08 -28.12
N ASP A 13 -13.35 9.72 -28.43
CA ASP A 13 -14.11 10.55 -27.48
C ASP A 13 -14.32 9.87 -26.11
N PHE A 14 -14.62 8.57 -26.13
CA PHE A 14 -14.77 7.75 -24.93
C PHE A 14 -14.31 6.31 -25.18
N GLU A 15 -13.53 5.76 -24.24
CA GLU A 15 -13.14 4.36 -24.21
C GLU A 15 -13.25 3.83 -22.78
N MET A 16 -14.00 2.74 -22.57
CA MET A 16 -14.12 2.07 -21.28
C MET A 16 -13.71 0.62 -21.38
N THR A 17 -12.94 0.16 -20.40
CA THR A 17 -12.56 -1.24 -20.23
C THR A 17 -12.90 -1.69 -18.82
N TYR A 18 -13.11 -3.00 -18.64
CA TYR A 18 -13.53 -3.57 -17.37
C TYR A 18 -12.81 -4.91 -17.11
N SER A 19 -12.30 -5.10 -15.89
CA SER A 19 -11.70 -6.36 -15.42
C SER A 19 -12.31 -6.84 -14.10
N GLY A 20 -12.09 -8.12 -13.80
CA GLY A 20 -12.58 -8.76 -12.57
C GLY A 20 -14.00 -9.35 -12.69
N GLU A 21 -14.73 -9.29 -11.59
CA GLU A 21 -16.07 -9.85 -11.40
C GLU A 21 -17.10 -9.19 -12.33
N GLY A 22 -17.79 -10.01 -13.12
CA GLY A 22 -18.85 -9.57 -14.03
C GLY A 22 -18.36 -8.85 -15.29
N ALA A 23 -17.06 -8.84 -15.59
CA ALA A 23 -16.49 -8.11 -16.73
C ALA A 23 -17.12 -8.41 -18.10
N LYS A 24 -17.71 -9.60 -18.27
CA LYS A 24 -18.39 -10.01 -19.52
C LYS A 24 -19.81 -9.45 -19.65
N ASP A 25 -20.46 -9.16 -18.53
CA ASP A 25 -21.88 -8.85 -18.46
C ASP A 25 -22.15 -7.36 -18.21
N VAL A 26 -21.11 -6.60 -17.84
CA VAL A 26 -21.22 -5.16 -17.58
C VAL A 26 -21.19 -4.37 -18.91
N PRO A 27 -22.18 -3.49 -19.17
CA PRO A 27 -22.16 -2.64 -20.35
C PRO A 27 -20.97 -1.67 -20.30
N LEU A 28 -20.33 -1.44 -21.44
CA LEU A 28 -19.16 -0.55 -21.56
C LEU A 28 -19.50 0.81 -22.19
N THR A 29 -20.78 1.05 -22.51
CA THR A 29 -21.22 2.33 -23.07
C THR A 29 -21.67 3.28 -21.96
N PRO A 30 -21.39 4.60 -22.07
CA PRO A 30 -21.75 5.59 -21.06
C PRO A 30 -23.22 5.58 -20.66
N GLU A 31 -24.14 5.31 -21.58
CA GLU A 31 -25.59 5.40 -21.32
C GLU A 31 -26.14 4.20 -20.54
N HIS A 32 -25.41 3.09 -20.50
CA HIS A 32 -25.87 1.83 -19.91
C HIS A 32 -25.06 1.39 -18.69
N ASN A 33 -23.87 1.94 -18.48
CA ASN A 33 -23.05 1.61 -17.31
C ASN A 33 -23.42 2.45 -16.07
N LEU A 34 -23.66 1.80 -14.94
CA LEU A 34 -24.10 2.48 -13.71
C LEU A 34 -23.08 3.53 -13.21
N ILE A 35 -21.78 3.24 -13.32
CA ILE A 35 -20.71 4.16 -12.88
C ILE A 35 -20.73 5.42 -13.73
N THR A 36 -20.78 5.28 -15.06
CA THR A 36 -20.77 6.42 -15.98
C THR A 36 -22.07 7.20 -15.93
N LYS A 37 -23.24 6.55 -15.83
CA LYS A 37 -24.52 7.23 -15.65
C LYS A 37 -24.53 8.05 -14.36
N THR A 38 -23.98 7.51 -13.28
CA THR A 38 -23.86 8.21 -12.01
C THR A 38 -22.90 9.39 -12.10
N ALA A 39 -21.76 9.24 -12.75
CA ALA A 39 -20.83 10.33 -12.97
C ALA A 39 -21.45 11.46 -13.83
N LEU A 40 -22.17 11.11 -14.91
CA LEU A 40 -22.91 12.06 -15.72
C LEU A 40 -24.00 12.77 -14.93
N TYR A 41 -24.70 12.07 -14.03
CA TYR A 41 -25.68 12.69 -13.14
C TYR A 41 -25.02 13.78 -12.26
N VAL A 42 -23.88 13.49 -11.65
CA VAL A 42 -23.13 14.47 -10.84
C VAL A 42 -22.67 15.67 -11.69
N LEU A 43 -22.10 15.41 -12.87
CA LEU A 43 -21.67 16.46 -13.80
C LEU A 43 -22.83 17.35 -14.26
N SER A 44 -23.91 16.73 -14.75
CA SER A 44 -25.09 17.44 -15.29
C SER A 44 -25.79 18.26 -14.22
N ALA A 45 -25.90 17.76 -12.98
CA ALA A 45 -26.44 18.53 -11.87
C ALA A 45 -25.63 19.80 -11.59
N ASN A 46 -24.33 19.80 -11.90
CA ASN A 46 -23.41 20.92 -11.72
C ASN A 46 -23.11 21.68 -13.02
N GLY A 47 -23.97 21.55 -14.04
CA GLY A 47 -23.88 22.34 -15.27
C GLY A 47 -22.89 21.83 -16.31
N ILE A 48 -22.34 20.62 -16.13
CA ILE A 48 -21.44 19.97 -17.09
C ILE A 48 -22.22 18.87 -17.80
N SER A 49 -22.62 19.09 -19.05
CA SER A 49 -23.54 18.20 -19.77
C SER A 49 -22.91 16.94 -20.37
N GLU A 50 -21.58 16.90 -20.48
CA GLU A 50 -20.85 15.80 -21.11
C GLU A 50 -19.54 15.50 -20.37
N PHE A 51 -19.01 14.30 -20.54
CA PHE A 51 -17.66 13.98 -20.08
C PHE A 51 -16.60 14.83 -20.79
N PRO A 52 -15.45 15.12 -20.14
CA PRO A 52 -14.29 15.61 -20.84
C PRO A 52 -13.89 14.63 -21.95
N LYS A 53 -13.45 15.15 -23.11
CA LYS A 53 -13.05 14.33 -24.26
C LYS A 53 -11.64 14.70 -24.69
N PRO A 54 -10.83 13.73 -25.15
CA PRO A 54 -11.05 12.28 -25.12
C PRO A 54 -10.86 11.67 -23.71
N LEU A 55 -11.74 10.75 -23.29
CA LEU A 55 -11.68 10.09 -21.97
C LEU A 55 -11.47 8.58 -22.08
N LYS A 56 -10.49 8.06 -21.34
CA LYS A 56 -10.27 6.62 -21.14
C LYS A 56 -10.56 6.23 -19.70
N LEU A 57 -11.41 5.23 -19.52
CA LEU A 57 -11.76 4.64 -18.23
C LEU A 57 -11.37 3.17 -18.17
N HIS A 58 -10.78 2.75 -17.06
CA HIS A 58 -10.59 1.34 -16.72
C HIS A 58 -11.20 1.08 -15.34
N VAL A 59 -12.05 0.06 -15.25
CA VAL A 59 -12.66 -0.36 -13.98
C VAL A 59 -12.18 -1.76 -13.64
N ASP A 60 -11.54 -1.89 -12.48
CA ASP A 60 -11.18 -3.20 -11.91
C ASP A 60 -12.06 -3.51 -10.70
N ASN A 61 -12.96 -4.49 -10.85
CA ASN A 61 -13.92 -4.83 -9.82
C ASN A 61 -13.70 -6.25 -9.28
N ALA A 62 -13.27 -6.35 -8.02
CA ALA A 62 -13.18 -7.62 -7.30
C ALA A 62 -14.45 -8.01 -6.52
N ILE A 63 -15.50 -7.19 -6.55
CA ILE A 63 -16.74 -7.38 -5.77
C ILE A 63 -17.74 -8.19 -6.62
N PRO A 64 -18.17 -9.38 -6.16
CA PRO A 64 -19.15 -10.19 -6.88
C PRO A 64 -20.48 -9.46 -7.11
N LEU A 65 -20.93 -9.42 -8.37
CA LEU A 65 -22.19 -8.79 -8.76
C LEU A 65 -23.40 -9.58 -8.25
N SER A 66 -24.45 -8.88 -7.80
CA SER A 66 -25.73 -9.48 -7.38
C SER A 66 -25.62 -10.56 -6.28
N ARG A 67 -24.58 -10.51 -5.44
CA ARG A 67 -24.35 -11.48 -4.35
C ARG A 67 -24.66 -10.96 -2.93
N GLY A 68 -25.20 -9.76 -2.79
CA GLY A 68 -25.45 -9.16 -1.46
C GLY A 68 -24.19 -8.58 -0.78
N LEU A 69 -23.13 -8.33 -1.54
CA LEU A 69 -21.86 -7.71 -1.08
C LEU A 69 -21.78 -6.20 -1.40
N GLY A 70 -22.90 -5.56 -1.73
CA GLY A 70 -22.93 -4.10 -1.95
C GLY A 70 -22.30 -3.62 -3.26
N SER A 71 -22.17 -4.48 -4.29
CA SER A 71 -21.55 -4.08 -5.57
C SER A 71 -22.25 -2.90 -6.26
N SER A 72 -23.58 -2.75 -6.12
CA SER A 72 -24.32 -1.60 -6.66
C SER A 72 -23.94 -0.31 -5.93
N GLY A 73 -23.98 -0.32 -4.60
CA GLY A 73 -23.57 0.83 -3.79
C GLY A 73 -22.13 1.25 -4.03
N ALA A 74 -21.21 0.29 -4.18
CA ALA A 74 -19.82 0.57 -4.56
C ALA A 74 -19.71 1.23 -5.95
N ALA A 75 -20.50 0.77 -6.93
CA ALA A 75 -20.53 1.36 -8.27
C ALA A 75 -21.13 2.79 -8.27
N VAL A 76 -22.16 3.03 -7.45
CA VAL A 76 -22.75 4.36 -7.27
C VAL A 76 -21.73 5.30 -6.63
N VAL A 77 -21.10 4.90 -5.52
CA VAL A 77 -20.04 5.68 -4.86
C VAL A 77 -18.89 5.96 -5.83
N GLY A 78 -18.42 4.95 -6.56
CA GLY A 78 -17.37 5.11 -7.56
C GLY A 78 -17.76 6.08 -8.68
N GLY A 79 -18.99 6.03 -9.17
CA GLY A 79 -19.51 6.97 -10.16
C GLY A 79 -19.63 8.40 -9.63
N VAL A 80 -20.06 8.57 -8.37
CA VAL A 80 -20.17 9.90 -7.74
C VAL A 80 -18.79 10.52 -7.55
N LEU A 81 -17.81 9.74 -7.07
CA LEU A 81 -16.41 10.17 -6.96
C LEU A 81 -15.80 10.50 -8.32
N LEU A 82 -16.06 9.68 -9.34
CA LEU A 82 -15.61 9.94 -10.71
C LEU A 82 -16.18 11.26 -11.25
N GLY A 83 -17.48 11.49 -11.09
CA GLY A 83 -18.12 12.74 -11.51
C GLY A 83 -17.56 13.97 -10.78
N ASN A 84 -17.32 13.85 -9.48
CA ASN A 84 -16.68 14.89 -8.67
C ASN A 84 -15.27 15.22 -9.16
N ALA A 85 -14.47 14.20 -9.45
CA ALA A 85 -13.09 14.35 -9.93
C ALA A 85 -13.03 14.93 -11.36
N LEU A 86 -13.79 14.37 -12.31
CA LEU A 86 -13.81 14.83 -13.70
C LEU A 86 -14.36 16.26 -13.82
N GLY A 87 -15.32 16.62 -12.97
CA GLY A 87 -15.91 17.97 -12.93
C GLY A 87 -15.10 18.97 -12.10
N GLN A 88 -14.06 18.53 -11.38
CA GLN A 88 -13.29 19.35 -10.44
C GLN A 88 -14.19 20.11 -9.44
N LEU A 89 -15.22 19.42 -8.94
CA LEU A 89 -16.32 20.05 -8.20
C LEU A 89 -16.00 20.28 -6.71
N ASN A 90 -14.99 19.58 -6.17
CA ASN A 90 -14.56 19.66 -4.78
C ASN A 90 -15.72 19.49 -3.77
N LEU A 91 -16.63 18.55 -4.04
CA LEU A 91 -17.76 18.27 -3.15
C LEU A 91 -17.28 17.57 -1.86
N SER A 92 -17.85 17.96 -0.72
CA SER A 92 -17.60 17.29 0.56
C SER A 92 -18.18 15.87 0.58
N ARG A 93 -17.68 15.02 1.49
CA ARG A 93 -18.16 13.64 1.65
C ARG A 93 -19.66 13.55 1.97
N ASP A 94 -20.16 14.44 2.83
CA ASP A 94 -21.60 14.57 3.10
C ASP A 94 -22.38 14.91 1.82
N ARG A 95 -21.83 15.79 1.00
CA ARG A 95 -22.48 16.17 -0.25
C ARG A 95 -22.46 15.03 -1.27
N LEU A 96 -21.35 14.29 -1.35
CA LEU A 96 -21.24 13.08 -2.18
C LEU A 96 -22.24 12.01 -1.72
N LEU A 97 -22.47 11.88 -0.42
CA LEU A 97 -23.49 10.99 0.13
C LEU A 97 -24.90 11.39 -0.33
N ASP A 98 -25.24 12.67 -0.34
CA ASP A 98 -26.53 13.13 -0.88
C ASP A 98 -26.72 12.70 -2.35
N TYR A 99 -25.69 12.81 -3.19
CA TYR A 99 -25.72 12.33 -4.57
C TYR A 99 -25.92 10.81 -4.66
N CYS A 100 -25.23 10.05 -3.81
CA CYS A 100 -25.41 8.60 -3.74
C CYS A 100 -26.85 8.23 -3.38
N LEU A 101 -27.44 8.93 -2.41
CA LEU A 101 -28.78 8.64 -1.87
C LEU A 101 -29.93 8.98 -2.81
N MET A 102 -29.69 9.86 -3.79
CA MET A 102 -30.64 10.12 -4.87
C MET A 102 -30.81 8.91 -5.80
N ILE A 103 -29.77 8.08 -5.89
CA ILE A 103 -29.73 6.86 -6.69
C ILE A 103 -30.12 5.66 -5.82
N GLU A 104 -29.41 5.47 -4.71
CA GLU A 104 -29.63 4.39 -3.75
C GLU A 104 -30.36 4.92 -2.51
N ARG A 105 -31.68 4.74 -2.46
CA ARG A 105 -32.55 5.32 -1.42
C ARG A 105 -32.42 4.67 -0.03
N HIS A 106 -31.33 3.98 0.25
CA HIS A 106 -31.00 3.45 1.56
C HIS A 106 -29.52 3.71 1.86
N PRO A 107 -29.18 4.17 3.07
CA PRO A 107 -27.85 4.69 3.36
C PRO A 107 -26.84 3.62 3.80
N ASP A 108 -27.26 2.41 4.12
CA ASP A 108 -26.43 1.36 4.71
C ASP A 108 -25.22 0.96 3.83
N ASN A 109 -25.45 0.65 2.56
CA ASN A 109 -24.36 0.26 1.65
C ASN A 109 -23.53 1.44 1.18
N VAL A 110 -24.17 2.53 0.75
CA VAL A 110 -23.45 3.71 0.21
C VAL A 110 -22.70 4.47 1.29
N ALA A 111 -23.22 4.58 2.51
CA ALA A 111 -22.49 5.22 3.60
C ALA A 111 -21.28 4.38 4.01
N ALA A 112 -21.40 3.05 4.10
CA ALA A 112 -20.26 2.20 4.41
C ALA A 112 -19.19 2.22 3.30
N ALA A 113 -19.60 2.16 2.02
CA ALA A 113 -18.69 2.18 0.88
C ALA A 113 -18.00 3.55 0.71
N LEU A 114 -18.71 4.64 1.01
CA LEU A 114 -18.14 5.97 0.99
C LEU A 114 -17.26 6.17 2.23
N MET A 115 -17.84 6.13 3.43
CA MET A 115 -17.25 6.56 4.72
C MET A 115 -16.30 5.56 5.39
N GLY A 116 -16.21 4.33 4.89
CA GLY A 116 -15.33 3.31 5.46
C GLY A 116 -15.71 2.91 6.89
N GLY A 117 -15.06 1.89 7.39
CA GLY A 117 -15.26 1.36 8.73
C GLY A 117 -16.61 0.68 8.92
N PHE A 118 -17.07 0.66 10.17
CA PHE A 118 -18.39 0.18 10.55
C PHE A 118 -19.32 1.37 10.79
N VAL A 119 -20.39 1.49 10.01
CA VAL A 119 -21.21 2.71 9.96
C VAL A 119 -22.63 2.43 10.41
N ALA A 120 -23.16 3.28 11.29
CA ALA A 120 -24.61 3.41 11.51
C ALA A 120 -25.12 4.63 10.75
N SER A 121 -26.22 4.48 10.02
CA SER A 121 -26.78 5.55 9.20
C SER A 121 -28.30 5.58 9.22
N TYR A 122 -28.87 6.76 8.97
CA TYR A 122 -30.31 6.98 8.83
C TYR A 122 -30.60 8.07 7.81
N LEU A 123 -31.84 8.11 7.32
CA LEU A 123 -32.31 9.15 6.40
C LEU A 123 -33.15 10.18 7.16
N ARG A 124 -32.95 11.45 6.85
CA ARG A 124 -33.86 12.51 7.26
C ARG A 124 -35.19 12.37 6.52
N GLU A 125 -36.30 12.62 7.20
CA GLU A 125 -37.58 12.81 6.53
C GLU A 125 -37.52 14.08 5.67
N LEU A 126 -37.60 13.91 4.35
CA LEU A 126 -37.62 15.01 3.39
C LEU A 126 -39.01 15.61 3.30
N ASP A 127 -39.09 16.94 3.28
CA ASP A 127 -40.36 17.62 3.01
C ASP A 127 -40.79 17.35 1.55
N PRO A 128 -42.09 17.23 1.24
CA PRO A 128 -42.54 17.11 -0.15
C PRO A 128 -42.00 18.19 -1.09
N ASN A 129 -41.67 19.38 -0.58
CA ASN A 129 -41.03 20.44 -1.34
C ASN A 129 -39.56 20.14 -1.69
N ASP A 130 -38.81 19.46 -0.81
CA ASP A 130 -37.43 19.02 -1.06
C ASP A 130 -37.38 18.00 -2.23
N MET A 131 -38.45 17.24 -2.40
CA MET A 131 -38.57 16.24 -3.46
C MET A 131 -39.15 16.78 -4.78
N LYS A 132 -39.51 18.06 -4.84
CA LYS A 132 -40.19 18.63 -6.00
C LYS A 132 -39.25 18.68 -7.21
N GLY A 133 -39.60 17.93 -8.25
CA GLY A 133 -38.80 17.83 -9.47
C GLY A 133 -37.73 16.74 -9.44
N VAL A 134 -37.60 15.99 -8.34
CA VAL A 134 -36.73 14.82 -8.24
C VAL A 134 -37.46 13.58 -8.80
N PRO A 135 -36.97 12.96 -9.89
CA PRO A 135 -37.54 11.74 -10.45
C PRO A 135 -37.46 10.53 -9.50
N ALA A 136 -38.21 9.47 -9.84
CA ALA A 136 -37.97 8.16 -9.24
C ALA A 136 -36.53 7.69 -9.53
N SER A 137 -35.91 6.94 -8.62
CA SER A 137 -34.47 6.59 -8.69
C SER A 137 -34.08 5.87 -9.99
N GLU A 138 -34.97 5.03 -10.53
CA GLU A 138 -34.73 4.33 -11.80
C GLU A 138 -34.78 5.27 -13.01
N SER A 139 -35.61 6.33 -12.98
CA SER A 139 -35.71 7.28 -14.08
C SER A 139 -34.70 8.43 -14.00
N LEU A 140 -34.13 8.70 -12.82
CA LEU A 140 -33.15 9.78 -12.62
C LEU A 140 -31.92 9.62 -13.54
N LEU A 141 -31.37 8.40 -13.61
CA LEU A 141 -30.19 8.11 -14.41
C LEU A 141 -30.47 8.07 -15.92
N ASP A 142 -31.73 7.87 -16.32
CA ASP A 142 -32.15 7.92 -17.73
C ASP A 142 -32.44 9.37 -18.18
N ILE A 143 -32.88 10.23 -17.25
CA ILE A 143 -33.17 11.65 -17.50
C ILE A 143 -31.89 12.49 -17.59
N ALA A 144 -30.81 12.09 -16.90
CA ALA A 144 -29.54 12.82 -16.83
C ALA A 144 -28.87 13.11 -18.19
N LEU A 145 -29.31 12.41 -19.25
CA LEU A 145 -28.84 12.57 -20.63
C LEU A 145 -29.67 13.59 -21.45
N SER A 146 -30.78 14.12 -20.93
CA SER A 146 -31.80 14.80 -21.75
C SER A 146 -32.32 16.15 -21.24
N GLN A 147 -32.14 16.50 -19.95
CA GLN A 147 -32.70 17.73 -19.35
C GLN A 147 -31.82 18.32 -18.22
N GLN A 148 -32.19 19.51 -17.74
CA GLN A 148 -31.59 20.16 -16.57
C GLN A 148 -31.84 19.32 -15.31
N VAL A 149 -30.78 18.67 -14.84
CA VAL A 149 -30.83 17.70 -13.75
C VAL A 149 -30.98 18.42 -12.41
N PRO A 150 -31.94 18.00 -11.54
CA PRO A 150 -32.09 18.61 -10.22
C PRO A 150 -30.91 18.28 -9.31
N GLN A 151 -30.49 19.27 -8.54
CA GLN A 151 -29.55 19.07 -7.43
C GLN A 151 -30.18 18.21 -6.32
N PRO A 152 -29.41 17.30 -5.69
CA PRO A 152 -29.88 16.62 -4.49
C PRO A 152 -30.27 17.61 -3.40
N PRO A 153 -31.33 17.36 -2.60
CA PRO A 153 -31.50 18.01 -1.31
C PRO A 153 -30.23 17.88 -0.46
N ILE A 154 -30.00 18.82 0.44
CA ILE A 154 -28.84 18.80 1.33
C ILE A 154 -29.19 18.04 2.61
N GLY A 155 -28.29 17.16 3.05
CA GLY A 155 -28.43 16.45 4.32
C GLY A 155 -29.54 15.42 4.28
N ILE A 156 -29.52 14.56 3.26
CA ILE A 156 -30.47 13.44 3.11
C ILE A 156 -30.09 12.32 4.08
N GLY A 157 -28.81 11.96 4.09
CA GLY A 157 -28.27 10.89 4.92
C GLY A 157 -27.46 11.44 6.08
N HIS A 158 -27.60 10.79 7.22
CA HIS A 158 -26.79 11.02 8.40
C HIS A 158 -26.10 9.70 8.77
N TYR A 159 -24.89 9.81 9.30
CA TYR A 159 -24.11 8.64 9.67
C TYR A 159 -23.22 8.93 10.88
N ILE A 160 -22.75 7.84 11.50
CA ILE A 160 -21.69 7.84 12.50
C ILE A 160 -20.81 6.61 12.27
N ASN A 161 -19.50 6.81 12.36
CA ASN A 161 -18.55 5.71 12.37
C ASN A 161 -18.52 5.12 13.78
N LEU A 162 -18.70 3.81 13.86
CA LEU A 162 -18.68 3.02 15.08
C LEU A 162 -17.33 2.32 15.20
N ASP A 163 -16.94 2.08 16.45
CA ASP A 163 -15.72 1.34 16.76
C ASP A 163 -15.80 -0.11 16.25
N TRP A 164 -14.65 -0.63 15.84
CA TRP A 164 -14.48 -2.01 15.39
C TRP A 164 -13.27 -2.65 16.06
N ALA A 165 -13.49 -3.76 16.77
CA ALA A 165 -12.42 -4.51 17.41
C ALA A 165 -11.53 -5.18 16.35
N LYS A 166 -10.22 -4.92 16.42
CA LYS A 166 -9.22 -5.34 15.41
C LYS A 166 -9.09 -6.87 15.30
N GLU A 167 -9.49 -7.59 16.35
CA GLU A 167 -9.49 -9.05 16.38
C GLU A 167 -10.60 -9.66 15.51
N ILE A 168 -11.62 -8.89 15.13
CA ILE A 168 -12.76 -9.37 14.37
C ILE A 168 -12.47 -9.31 12.87
N ARG A 169 -12.60 -10.47 12.21
CA ARG A 169 -12.59 -10.59 10.75
C ARG A 169 -13.92 -11.10 10.21
N CYS A 170 -14.18 -10.77 8.96
CA CYS A 170 -15.39 -11.10 8.22
C CYS A 170 -15.13 -12.26 7.26
N ILE A 171 -15.82 -13.38 7.42
CA ILE A 171 -15.82 -14.50 6.49
C ILE A 171 -17.03 -14.34 5.57
N ALA A 172 -16.80 -13.98 4.30
CA ALA A 172 -17.84 -13.89 3.28
C ALA A 172 -17.92 -15.21 2.51
N ILE A 173 -18.99 -15.97 2.71
CA ILE A 173 -19.26 -17.25 2.02
C ILE A 173 -20.22 -16.97 0.87
N VAL A 174 -19.72 -17.09 -0.35
CA VAL A 174 -20.39 -16.67 -1.59
C VAL A 174 -20.83 -17.90 -2.39
N PRO A 175 -22.12 -18.25 -2.37
CA PRO A 175 -22.63 -19.33 -3.22
C PRO A 175 -22.82 -18.83 -4.66
N GLN A 176 -22.54 -19.69 -5.65
CA GLN A 176 -22.58 -19.41 -7.08
C GLN A 176 -24.00 -19.48 -7.69
N PHE A 177 -25.01 -18.93 -7.00
CA PHE A 177 -26.30 -18.53 -7.58
C PHE A 177 -26.73 -17.12 -7.15
N GLU A 178 -27.67 -16.53 -7.87
CA GLU A 178 -28.16 -15.16 -7.60
C GLU A 178 -29.58 -15.16 -7.04
N VAL A 179 -29.84 -14.19 -6.16
CA VAL A 179 -31.19 -13.87 -5.70
C VAL A 179 -31.46 -12.43 -6.07
N ALA A 180 -32.44 -12.20 -6.95
CA ALA A 180 -32.82 -10.85 -7.34
C ALA A 180 -33.24 -10.01 -6.11
N THR A 181 -32.64 -8.84 -5.93
CA THR A 181 -32.91 -7.94 -4.79
C THR A 181 -34.40 -7.59 -4.67
N ALA A 182 -35.10 -7.42 -5.79
CA ALA A 182 -36.55 -7.19 -5.83
C ALA A 182 -37.33 -8.34 -5.18
N LYS A 183 -36.95 -9.60 -5.45
CA LYS A 183 -37.57 -10.78 -4.83
C LYS A 183 -37.25 -10.88 -3.33
N ALA A 184 -36.02 -10.55 -2.93
CA ALA A 184 -35.61 -10.50 -1.52
C ALA A 184 -36.28 -9.37 -0.72
N ARG A 185 -36.73 -8.29 -1.38
CA ARG A 185 -37.54 -7.23 -0.77
C ARG A 185 -39.03 -7.63 -0.70
N ALA A 186 -39.54 -8.27 -1.74
CA ALA A 186 -40.96 -8.67 -1.83
C ALA A 186 -41.38 -9.73 -0.79
N VAL A 187 -40.44 -10.50 -0.22
CA VAL A 187 -40.74 -11.50 0.81
C VAL A 187 -40.95 -10.89 2.20
N LEU A 188 -40.62 -9.62 2.40
CA LEU A 188 -40.76 -8.95 3.70
C LEU A 188 -42.23 -8.56 3.96
N PRO A 189 -42.74 -8.74 5.17
CA PRO A 189 -44.09 -8.30 5.50
C PRO A 189 -44.18 -6.77 5.55
N THR A 190 -45.37 -6.24 5.32
CA THR A 190 -45.67 -4.81 5.41
C THR A 190 -45.88 -4.33 6.85
N GLN A 191 -46.10 -5.26 7.78
CA GLN A 191 -46.36 -4.99 9.20
C GLN A 191 -45.61 -6.01 10.07
N TYR A 192 -45.13 -5.55 11.22
CA TYR A 192 -44.42 -6.37 12.20
C TYR A 192 -45.11 -6.31 13.55
N GLU A 193 -45.00 -7.41 14.29
CA GLU A 193 -45.46 -7.46 15.66
C GLU A 193 -44.59 -6.59 16.56
N ARG A 194 -45.22 -5.89 17.51
CA ARG A 194 -44.52 -4.97 18.42
C ARG A 194 -43.39 -5.67 19.19
N HIS A 195 -43.61 -6.92 19.61
CA HIS A 195 -42.62 -7.66 20.39
C HIS A 195 -41.38 -8.04 19.58
N ASP A 196 -41.52 -8.22 18.26
CA ASP A 196 -40.38 -8.51 17.37
C ASP A 196 -39.58 -7.24 17.07
N MET A 197 -40.25 -6.09 16.91
CA MET A 197 -39.55 -4.80 16.79
C MET A 197 -38.78 -4.45 18.06
N ILE A 198 -39.38 -4.64 19.24
CA ILE A 198 -38.69 -4.45 20.53
C ILE A 198 -37.47 -5.37 20.63
N PHE A 199 -37.61 -6.64 20.22
CA PHE A 199 -36.51 -7.59 20.19
C PHE A 199 -35.36 -7.04 19.34
N ASN A 200 -35.61 -6.64 18.09
CA ASN A 200 -34.58 -6.12 17.20
C ASN A 200 -33.90 -4.84 17.72
N PHE A 201 -34.66 -3.88 18.26
CA PHE A 201 -34.06 -2.65 18.79
C PHE A 201 -33.12 -2.90 19.97
N GLN A 202 -33.45 -3.85 20.86
CA GLN A 202 -32.55 -4.26 21.94
C GLN A 202 -31.23 -4.82 21.41
N ARG A 203 -31.29 -5.63 20.35
CA ARG A 203 -30.12 -6.26 19.73
C ARG A 203 -29.26 -5.22 19.02
N LEU A 204 -29.87 -4.35 18.22
CA LEU A 204 -29.19 -3.27 17.52
C LEU A 204 -28.45 -2.34 18.49
N ALA A 205 -29.09 -1.93 19.59
CA ALA A 205 -28.49 -1.05 20.60
C ALA A 205 -27.24 -1.65 21.27
N VAL A 206 -27.21 -2.98 21.42
CA VAL A 206 -26.05 -3.69 21.97
C VAL A 206 -24.99 -3.93 20.89
N LEU A 207 -25.39 -4.33 19.68
CA LEU A 207 -24.49 -4.72 18.60
C LEU A 207 -23.54 -3.58 18.21
N THR A 208 -24.04 -2.35 18.12
CA THR A 208 -23.27 -1.16 17.72
C THR A 208 -22.09 -0.87 18.65
N THR A 209 -22.17 -1.28 19.92
CA THR A 209 -21.10 -1.10 20.91
C THR A 209 -20.32 -2.38 21.18
N ALA A 210 -20.95 -3.55 21.05
CA ALA A 210 -20.31 -4.84 21.29
C ALA A 210 -19.20 -5.14 20.28
N LEU A 211 -19.39 -4.75 19.01
CA LEU A 211 -18.40 -4.96 17.94
C LEU A 211 -17.14 -4.10 18.08
N GLY A 212 -17.19 -3.01 18.86
CA GLY A 212 -16.04 -2.13 19.12
C GLY A 212 -15.23 -2.49 20.37
N ARG A 213 -15.65 -3.50 21.15
CA ARG A 213 -14.98 -3.85 22.41
C ARG A 213 -13.92 -4.94 22.21
N SER A 214 -12.74 -4.69 22.74
CA SER A 214 -11.65 -5.67 22.84
C SER A 214 -11.45 -6.10 24.30
N PRO A 215 -11.43 -7.41 24.61
CA PRO A 215 -11.63 -8.53 23.69
C PRO A 215 -13.11 -8.72 23.28
N PRO A 216 -13.40 -9.21 22.06
CA PRO A 216 -14.77 -9.48 21.60
C PRO A 216 -15.47 -10.57 22.44
N SER A 217 -16.71 -10.33 22.86
CA SER A 217 -17.53 -11.32 23.56
C SER A 217 -18.40 -12.10 22.57
N ALA A 218 -18.05 -13.36 22.33
CA ALA A 218 -18.79 -14.24 21.41
C ALA A 218 -20.27 -14.39 21.77
N GLU A 219 -20.58 -14.64 23.04
CA GLU A 219 -21.98 -14.77 23.50
C GLU A 219 -22.77 -13.47 23.30
N LEU A 220 -22.18 -12.32 23.63
CA LEU A 220 -22.85 -11.03 23.49
C LEU A 220 -23.12 -10.70 22.02
N ILE A 221 -22.10 -10.84 21.17
CA ILE A 221 -22.18 -10.53 19.74
C ILE A 221 -23.14 -11.50 19.03
N TYR A 222 -23.06 -12.79 19.32
CA TYR A 222 -23.92 -13.79 18.68
C TYR A 222 -25.41 -13.54 18.96
N ASN A 223 -25.73 -13.19 20.21
CA ASN A 223 -27.10 -12.84 20.61
C ASN A 223 -27.53 -11.47 20.05
N ALA A 224 -26.61 -10.52 19.94
CA ALA A 224 -26.86 -9.19 19.36
C ALA A 224 -27.03 -9.22 17.83
N MET A 225 -26.50 -10.24 17.14
CA MET A 225 -26.70 -10.43 15.70
C MET A 225 -28.00 -11.16 15.33
N GLN A 226 -28.83 -11.55 16.30
CA GLN A 226 -30.11 -12.20 16.03
C GLN A 226 -31.12 -11.21 15.45
N ASP A 227 -31.82 -11.62 14.39
CA ASP A 227 -32.76 -10.80 13.65
C ASP A 227 -34.14 -11.45 13.53
N LYS A 228 -35.18 -10.65 13.72
CA LYS A 228 -36.58 -11.02 13.49
C LYS A 228 -37.26 -10.20 12.38
N VAL A 229 -36.59 -9.21 11.80
CA VAL A 229 -37.21 -8.28 10.84
C VAL A 229 -37.05 -8.77 9.41
N HIS A 230 -35.88 -9.25 8.99
CA HIS A 230 -35.65 -9.59 7.57
C HIS A 230 -35.19 -11.03 7.33
N GLN A 231 -34.28 -11.54 8.15
CA GLN A 231 -33.65 -12.85 8.02
C GLN A 231 -34.65 -14.02 8.12
N PRO A 232 -35.66 -14.02 9.01
CA PRO A 232 -36.63 -15.12 9.08
C PRO A 232 -37.43 -15.32 7.79
N TYR A 233 -37.69 -14.24 7.06
CA TYR A 233 -38.44 -14.24 5.80
C TYR A 233 -37.52 -14.58 4.61
N ARG A 234 -36.33 -13.97 4.57
CA ARG A 234 -35.35 -14.16 3.48
C ARG A 234 -34.70 -15.54 3.48
N LYS A 235 -34.57 -16.21 4.64
CA LYS A 235 -33.94 -17.54 4.70
C LYS A 235 -34.63 -18.61 3.86
N THR A 236 -35.90 -18.39 3.50
CA THR A 236 -36.66 -19.29 2.60
C THR A 236 -36.18 -19.23 1.14
N LEU A 237 -35.49 -18.16 0.76
CA LEU A 237 -34.98 -17.95 -0.61
C LEU A 237 -33.63 -18.63 -0.86
N ILE A 238 -32.95 -19.09 0.19
CA ILE A 238 -31.57 -19.54 0.15
C ILE A 238 -31.53 -20.98 0.69
N PRO A 239 -31.31 -21.97 -0.20
CA PRO A 239 -31.21 -23.37 0.20
C PRO A 239 -30.13 -23.57 1.27
N GLY A 240 -30.43 -24.38 2.31
CA GLY A 240 -29.48 -24.69 3.38
C GLY A 240 -29.27 -23.59 4.43
N LEU A 241 -29.67 -22.33 4.19
CA LEU A 241 -29.46 -21.24 5.14
C LEU A 241 -30.12 -21.47 6.51
N PRO A 242 -31.36 -22.00 6.62
CA PRO A 242 -31.95 -22.30 7.94
C PRO A 242 -31.12 -23.27 8.78
N GLU A 243 -30.48 -24.26 8.15
CA GLU A 243 -29.65 -25.25 8.83
C GLU A 243 -28.27 -24.68 9.18
N ILE A 244 -27.69 -23.85 8.30
CA ILE A 244 -26.44 -23.15 8.57
C ILE A 244 -26.58 -22.27 9.82
N LEU A 245 -27.65 -21.45 9.89
CA LEU A 245 -27.88 -20.55 11.02
C LEU A 245 -28.16 -21.29 12.34
N SER A 246 -28.75 -22.48 12.30
CA SER A 246 -29.03 -23.27 13.52
C SER A 246 -27.85 -24.15 13.95
N THR A 247 -26.97 -24.54 13.02
CA THR A 247 -25.87 -25.50 13.26
C THR A 247 -24.55 -24.81 13.55
N ILE A 248 -24.27 -23.68 12.90
CA ILE A 248 -23.02 -22.93 13.06
C ILE A 248 -23.22 -21.89 14.17
N THR A 249 -22.97 -22.33 15.40
CA THR A 249 -23.13 -21.50 16.60
C THR A 249 -21.80 -21.27 17.31
N TYR A 250 -21.72 -20.22 18.13
CA TYR A 250 -20.48 -19.87 18.85
C TYR A 250 -20.07 -20.94 19.88
N GLN A 251 -21.00 -21.77 20.36
CA GLN A 251 -20.69 -22.89 21.25
C GLN A 251 -20.07 -24.07 20.52
N LYS A 252 -20.40 -24.24 19.23
CA LYS A 252 -19.92 -25.37 18.43
C LYS A 252 -18.60 -25.05 17.73
N TYR A 253 -18.42 -23.81 17.28
CA TYR A 253 -17.24 -23.37 16.55
C TYR A 253 -16.49 -22.30 17.35
N ASP A 254 -15.33 -22.68 17.88
CA ASP A 254 -14.45 -21.77 18.62
C ASP A 254 -13.97 -20.63 17.70
N GLY A 255 -14.03 -19.40 18.20
CA GLY A 255 -13.69 -18.19 17.46
C GLY A 255 -14.85 -17.52 16.72
N LEU A 256 -15.99 -18.20 16.50
CA LEU A 256 -17.18 -17.61 15.88
C LEU A 256 -17.84 -16.60 16.84
N LEU A 257 -18.11 -15.40 16.34
CA LEU A 257 -18.85 -14.35 17.05
C LEU A 257 -20.29 -14.23 16.58
N GLY A 258 -20.57 -14.50 15.31
CA GLY A 258 -21.92 -14.49 14.78
C GLY A 258 -21.98 -14.79 13.29
N ILE A 259 -23.18 -15.11 12.81
CA ILE A 259 -23.41 -15.50 11.41
C ILE A 259 -24.76 -14.95 10.96
N CYS A 260 -24.78 -14.29 9.81
CA CYS A 260 -25.97 -13.65 9.27
C CYS A 260 -25.95 -13.60 7.75
N LEU A 261 -27.06 -13.16 7.17
CA LEU A 261 -27.13 -12.87 5.76
C LEU A 261 -26.40 -11.55 5.42
N SER A 262 -25.56 -11.55 4.39
CA SER A 262 -24.98 -10.31 3.86
C SER A 262 -26.04 -9.55 3.05
N GLY A 263 -26.58 -8.48 3.61
CA GLY A 263 -27.62 -7.65 2.99
C GLY A 263 -28.87 -8.45 2.61
N ALA A 264 -29.15 -8.52 1.30
CA ALA A 264 -30.28 -9.28 0.75
C ALA A 264 -29.94 -10.76 0.44
N GLY A 265 -28.66 -11.15 0.55
CA GLY A 265 -28.17 -12.46 0.15
C GLY A 265 -27.81 -12.58 -1.33
N PRO A 266 -27.40 -13.79 -1.78
CA PRO A 266 -27.33 -15.04 -1.01
C PRO A 266 -26.05 -15.27 -0.22
N THR A 267 -25.09 -14.33 -0.26
CA THR A 267 -23.85 -14.43 0.55
C THR A 267 -24.16 -14.48 2.04
N ILE A 268 -23.47 -15.36 2.75
CA ILE A 268 -23.47 -15.43 4.21
C ILE A 268 -22.24 -14.71 4.73
N LEU A 269 -22.43 -13.90 5.76
CA LEU A 269 -21.36 -13.24 6.49
C LEU A 269 -21.22 -13.90 7.87
N ALA A 270 -20.02 -14.35 8.22
CA ALA A 270 -19.70 -14.77 9.57
C ALA A 270 -18.61 -13.87 10.16
N LEU A 271 -18.79 -13.44 11.40
CA LEU A 271 -17.80 -12.69 12.16
C LEU A 271 -17.05 -13.68 13.06
N ALA A 272 -15.73 -13.65 13.04
CA ALA A 272 -14.90 -14.55 13.82
C ALA A 272 -13.57 -13.89 14.23
N THR A 273 -12.90 -14.48 15.22
CA THR A 273 -11.57 -14.06 15.72
C THR A 273 -10.46 -15.06 15.36
N LYS A 274 -10.82 -16.31 15.08
CA LYS A 274 -9.93 -17.42 14.71
C LYS A 274 -10.72 -18.52 14.02
N ASN A 275 -10.02 -19.56 13.55
CA ASN A 275 -10.60 -20.74 12.88
C ASN A 275 -11.46 -20.41 11.65
N PHE A 276 -11.03 -19.40 10.88
CA PHE A 276 -11.79 -18.86 9.76
C PHE A 276 -12.12 -19.91 8.69
N ASP A 277 -11.12 -20.71 8.29
CA ASP A 277 -11.27 -21.71 7.23
C ASP A 277 -12.21 -22.84 7.67
N GLU A 278 -12.10 -23.30 8.92
CA GLU A 278 -12.97 -24.35 9.47
C GLU A 278 -14.45 -23.91 9.48
N ILE A 279 -14.72 -22.67 9.92
CA ILE A 279 -16.07 -22.11 9.93
C ILE A 279 -16.62 -22.00 8.49
N ALA A 280 -15.79 -21.53 7.55
CA ALA A 280 -16.18 -21.40 6.15
C ALA A 280 -16.47 -22.76 5.50
N GLU A 281 -15.60 -23.74 5.71
CA GLU A 281 -15.76 -25.09 5.17
C GLU A 281 -16.99 -25.79 5.73
N ALA A 282 -17.30 -25.60 7.02
CA ALA A 282 -18.51 -26.12 7.63
C ALA A 282 -19.78 -25.56 6.96
N ALA A 283 -19.82 -24.26 6.70
CA ALA A 283 -20.95 -23.63 5.99
C ALA A 283 -21.07 -24.12 4.55
N ILE A 284 -19.95 -24.25 3.84
CA ILE A 284 -19.91 -24.76 2.46
C ILE A 284 -20.37 -26.22 2.40
N ALA A 285 -19.98 -27.06 3.37
CA ALA A 285 -20.40 -28.45 3.44
C ALA A 285 -21.93 -28.56 3.60
N LEU A 286 -22.55 -27.71 4.42
CA LEU A 286 -24.00 -27.66 4.56
C LEU A 286 -24.69 -27.18 3.28
N PHE A 287 -24.14 -26.17 2.59
CA PHE A 287 -24.67 -25.75 1.30
C PHE A 287 -24.68 -26.89 0.26
N LYS A 288 -23.59 -27.67 0.20
CA LYS A 288 -23.46 -28.82 -0.70
C LYS A 288 -24.50 -29.92 -0.44
N GLN A 289 -24.97 -30.06 0.80
CA GLN A 289 -26.01 -31.03 1.14
C GLN A 289 -27.40 -30.61 0.64
N HIS A 290 -27.66 -29.30 0.54
CA HIS A 290 -28.95 -28.74 0.11
C HIS A 290 -29.01 -28.37 -1.38
N GLY A 291 -27.88 -28.48 -2.09
CA GLY A 291 -27.82 -28.40 -3.54
C GLY A 291 -26.39 -28.45 -4.06
N ASN A 292 -26.23 -28.78 -5.34
CA ASN A 292 -24.92 -28.88 -5.98
C ASN A 292 -24.41 -27.50 -6.42
N PHE A 293 -24.35 -26.55 -5.49
CA PHE A 293 -23.88 -25.19 -5.76
C PHE A 293 -22.38 -25.11 -5.52
N GLU A 294 -21.65 -24.53 -6.48
CA GLU A 294 -20.29 -24.09 -6.21
C GLU A 294 -20.33 -22.94 -5.19
N CYS A 295 -19.45 -22.98 -4.19
CA CYS A 295 -19.34 -21.94 -3.17
C CYS A 295 -17.87 -21.60 -3.01
N SER A 296 -17.57 -20.31 -2.93
CA SER A 296 -16.25 -19.80 -2.54
C SER A 296 -16.38 -19.01 -1.24
N TYR A 297 -15.27 -18.77 -0.57
CA TYR A 297 -15.26 -17.84 0.57
C TYR A 297 -14.05 -16.92 0.49
N LYS A 298 -14.17 -15.77 1.16
CA LYS A 298 -13.09 -14.81 1.37
C LYS A 298 -13.06 -14.41 2.84
N ILE A 299 -11.87 -14.30 3.40
CA ILE A 299 -11.64 -13.67 4.70
C ILE A 299 -11.31 -12.21 4.42
N LEU A 300 -12.08 -11.30 5.02
CA LEU A 300 -12.06 -9.88 4.75
C LEU A 300 -11.82 -9.12 6.06
N ASP A 301 -11.02 -8.07 6.00
CA ASP A 301 -10.86 -7.10 7.07
C ASP A 301 -11.79 -5.90 6.83
N VAL A 302 -12.14 -5.17 7.90
CA VAL A 302 -12.85 -3.91 7.78
C VAL A 302 -11.87 -2.82 7.36
N VAL A 303 -12.18 -2.14 6.25
CA VAL A 303 -11.38 -1.02 5.75
C VAL A 303 -11.80 0.23 6.52
N THR A 304 -11.02 0.64 7.52
CA THR A 304 -11.28 1.86 8.32
C THR A 304 -10.73 3.12 7.65
N GLU A 305 -9.69 2.98 6.83
CA GLU A 305 -9.14 4.07 6.03
C GLU A 305 -10.03 4.24 4.80
N VAL A 306 -10.91 5.24 4.82
CA VAL A 306 -11.24 5.84 3.53
C VAL A 306 -10.03 6.62 3.12
N GLN A 307 -9.49 6.30 1.94
CA GLN A 307 -8.45 7.04 1.22
C GLN A 307 -7.95 8.27 1.98
N ALA A 308 -6.71 8.19 2.45
CA ALA A 308 -5.90 9.35 2.78
C ALA A 308 -6.29 10.52 1.87
N LEU A 309 -6.60 11.67 2.48
CA LEU A 309 -7.19 12.79 1.75
C LEU A 309 -6.29 13.15 0.57
N ASP A 310 -6.85 13.13 -0.64
CA ASP A 310 -6.08 13.42 -1.86
C ASP A 310 -5.49 14.84 -1.82
N TYR A 311 -4.46 15.07 -2.64
CA TYR A 311 -3.89 16.39 -2.83
C TYR A 311 -4.98 17.43 -3.17
N GLY A 312 -5.02 18.53 -2.42
CA GLY A 312 -5.99 19.62 -2.57
C GLY A 312 -7.32 19.39 -1.85
N ALA A 313 -7.56 18.23 -1.23
CA ALA A 313 -8.74 18.00 -0.41
C ALA A 313 -8.72 18.86 0.86
N MET A 314 -9.90 19.28 1.33
CA MET A 314 -10.00 20.07 2.56
C MET A 314 -9.64 19.23 3.79
N CYS A 315 -8.79 19.79 4.65
CA CYS A 315 -8.27 19.14 5.84
C CYS A 315 -8.44 20.06 7.06
N ASP A 316 -8.51 19.45 8.25
CA ASP A 316 -8.47 20.16 9.53
C ASP A 316 -7.01 20.40 9.93
N PRO A 317 -6.54 21.66 10.01
CA PRO A 317 -5.16 21.99 10.34
C PRO A 317 -4.86 21.92 11.85
N THR A 318 -5.82 21.52 12.68
CA THR A 318 -5.60 21.38 14.11
C THR A 318 -4.54 20.29 14.36
N PRO A 319 -3.39 20.61 14.98
CA PRO A 319 -2.32 19.65 15.15
C PRO A 319 -2.75 18.53 16.12
N LEU A 320 -2.70 17.29 15.65
CA LEU A 320 -3.00 16.11 16.46
C LEU A 320 -1.69 15.52 16.97
N TYR A 321 -1.36 15.80 18.23
CA TYR A 321 -0.27 15.07 18.89
C TYR A 321 -0.85 13.81 19.54
N ARG A 322 -0.41 12.64 19.08
CA ARG A 322 -0.78 11.36 19.73
C ARG A 322 -0.19 11.29 21.14
N GLU A 323 -0.62 10.33 21.95
CA GLU A 323 -0.07 10.09 23.30
C GLU A 323 1.47 9.88 23.31
N SER A 324 2.05 9.53 22.15
CA SER A 324 3.49 9.41 21.92
C SER A 324 4.20 10.72 21.53
N TRP A 325 3.50 11.86 21.52
CA TRP A 325 3.98 13.16 21.02
C TRP A 325 4.42 13.18 19.55
N GLN A 326 3.94 12.21 18.76
CA GLN A 326 4.11 12.24 17.31
C GLN A 326 3.07 13.18 16.70
N TYR A 327 3.53 14.10 15.84
CA TYR A 327 2.67 14.96 15.04
C TYR A 327 1.92 14.12 14.01
N ASP A 328 0.61 14.27 14.00
CA ASP A 328 -0.33 13.67 13.06
C ASP A 328 -1.25 14.75 12.49
N ASP A 329 -1.75 14.53 11.28
CA ASP A 329 -2.69 15.45 10.64
C ASP A 329 -3.83 14.72 9.94
N SER A 330 -4.88 15.50 9.64
CA SER A 330 -6.12 14.99 9.07
C SER A 330 -6.01 14.50 7.61
N CYS A 331 -4.86 14.68 6.95
CA CYS A 331 -4.66 14.14 5.61
C CYS A 331 -4.37 12.64 5.63
N GLU A 332 -3.82 12.11 6.73
CA GLU A 332 -3.51 10.70 6.95
C GLU A 332 -2.77 10.02 5.78
N ASP A 333 -1.95 10.79 5.03
CA ASP A 333 -1.19 10.34 3.88
C ASP A 333 0.33 10.42 4.13
N VAL A 334 1.08 9.46 3.59
CA VAL A 334 2.54 9.44 3.74
C VAL A 334 3.21 10.63 3.01
N TYR A 335 2.65 11.08 1.88
CA TYR A 335 3.15 12.14 1.01
C TYR A 335 2.57 13.53 1.32
N LEU A 336 1.40 13.61 1.97
CA LEU A 336 0.65 14.86 2.16
C LEU A 336 0.66 15.33 3.61
N TYR A 337 0.54 16.64 3.78
CA TYR A 337 0.33 17.30 5.06
C TYR A 337 -0.82 18.30 4.95
N CYS A 338 -1.49 18.60 6.05
CA CYS A 338 -2.52 19.63 6.06
C CYS A 338 -1.92 21.05 6.13
N ASP A 339 -2.15 21.88 5.10
CA ASP A 339 -1.68 23.26 5.08
C ASP A 339 -2.63 24.19 5.85
N PRO A 340 -2.21 24.80 6.97
CA PRO A 340 -3.05 25.67 7.78
C PRO A 340 -3.42 26.99 7.10
N SER A 341 -2.72 27.38 6.03
CA SER A 341 -3.02 28.62 5.31
C SER A 341 -4.15 28.47 4.30
N THR A 342 -4.31 27.27 3.75
CA THR A 342 -5.32 26.95 2.74
C THR A 342 -6.39 25.98 3.23
N ASN A 343 -6.18 25.34 4.38
CA ASN A 343 -6.97 24.22 4.90
C ASN A 343 -7.09 23.08 3.88
N THR A 344 -6.00 22.79 3.15
CA THR A 344 -5.97 21.72 2.14
C THR A 344 -4.74 20.83 2.26
N CYS A 345 -4.87 19.56 1.87
CA CYS A 345 -3.75 18.63 1.83
C CYS A 345 -2.76 19.02 0.74
N ASN A 346 -1.54 19.35 1.15
CA ASN A 346 -0.43 19.71 0.28
C ASN A 346 0.69 18.70 0.41
N TYR A 347 1.56 18.63 -0.58
CA TYR A 347 2.68 17.71 -0.53
C TYR A 347 3.77 18.12 0.46
N LYS A 348 4.27 17.16 1.26
CA LYS A 348 5.44 17.36 2.13
C LYS A 348 6.64 17.84 1.32
N GLY A 349 7.30 18.88 1.82
CA GLY A 349 8.43 19.54 1.16
C GLY A 349 9.76 19.34 1.88
N CYS A 350 9.75 18.96 3.16
CA CYS A 350 10.97 18.63 3.90
C CYS A 350 10.80 17.41 4.81
N SER A 351 11.90 16.81 5.26
CA SER A 351 11.90 15.69 6.18
C SER A 351 13.01 15.80 7.23
N ASN A 352 12.68 15.40 8.46
CA ASN A 352 13.65 15.22 9.55
C ASN A 352 14.30 13.83 9.53
N ALA A 353 13.65 12.83 8.91
CA ALA A 353 14.14 11.46 8.82
C ALA A 353 14.80 11.16 7.46
N ASP A 354 15.84 10.33 7.48
CA ASP A 354 16.47 9.78 6.27
C ASP A 354 15.63 8.67 5.64
N TYR A 355 14.63 8.16 6.37
CA TYR A 355 13.70 7.13 5.96
C TYR A 355 12.29 7.45 6.45
N ILE A 356 11.30 7.31 5.58
CA ILE A 356 9.87 7.46 5.90
C ILE A 356 9.20 6.12 5.58
N ALA A 357 8.59 5.50 6.59
CA ALA A 357 7.88 4.23 6.42
C ALA A 357 6.74 4.39 5.40
N GLY A 358 6.66 3.48 4.42
CA GLY A 358 5.63 3.51 3.37
C GLY A 358 5.89 4.47 2.20
N TRP A 359 7.00 5.22 2.20
CA TRP A 359 7.32 6.14 1.10
C TRP A 359 7.87 5.43 -0.14
N ASP A 360 7.22 5.58 -1.29
CA ASP A 360 7.71 5.07 -2.58
C ASP A 360 8.45 6.16 -3.38
N THR A 361 9.76 5.97 -3.53
CA THR A 361 10.63 6.89 -4.30
C THR A 361 10.35 6.92 -5.79
N LYS A 362 9.64 5.92 -6.33
CA LYS A 362 9.19 5.89 -7.74
C LYS A 362 8.01 6.82 -7.98
N VAL A 363 7.16 6.99 -6.96
CA VAL A 363 6.01 7.89 -7.01
C VAL A 363 6.48 9.33 -6.77
N ARG A 364 7.30 9.55 -5.74
CA ARG A 364 7.78 10.89 -5.39
C ARG A 364 9.18 10.86 -4.77
N PRO A 365 10.09 11.78 -5.15
CA PRO A 365 11.40 11.86 -4.52
C PRO A 365 11.26 12.15 -3.02
N LEU A 366 12.20 11.62 -2.23
CA LEU A 366 12.25 11.90 -0.80
C LEU A 366 12.33 13.42 -0.55
N PRO A 367 11.61 13.95 0.46
CA PRO A 367 11.70 15.37 0.81
C PRO A 367 13.12 15.75 1.20
N VAL A 368 13.49 16.99 0.92
CA VAL A 368 14.85 17.48 1.22
C VAL A 368 15.05 17.66 2.72
N ARG A 369 16.27 17.38 3.20
CA ARG A 369 16.70 17.82 4.53
C ARG A 369 17.04 19.30 4.49
N CYS A 370 16.67 19.99 5.57
CA CYS A 370 16.99 21.40 5.74
C CYS A 370 18.48 21.61 6.07
N ASN A 371 18.97 22.82 5.86
CA ASN A 371 20.39 23.15 6.04
C ASN A 371 20.64 23.70 7.45
N SER A 372 21.88 24.04 7.79
CA SER A 372 22.22 24.53 9.15
C SER A 372 21.59 25.90 9.53
N SER A 373 20.89 26.57 8.62
CA SER A 373 20.22 27.85 8.85
C SER A 373 18.68 27.77 8.76
N THR A 374 18.15 26.60 8.40
CA THR A 374 16.71 26.34 8.24
C THR A 374 16.32 25.04 8.92
N TYR A 375 15.08 24.93 9.40
CA TYR A 375 14.56 23.72 10.01
C TYR A 375 13.33 23.22 9.25
N CYS A 376 13.00 21.94 9.43
CA CYS A 376 11.76 21.38 8.91
C CYS A 376 10.70 21.37 10.03
N PRO A 377 9.59 22.09 9.89
CA PRO A 377 8.52 22.08 10.88
C PRO A 377 7.88 20.70 11.03
N ASP A 378 7.20 20.44 12.15
CA ASP A 378 6.57 19.16 12.47
C ASP A 378 5.56 18.69 11.41
N ASN A 379 4.90 19.63 10.73
CA ASN A 379 3.99 19.34 9.62
C ASN A 379 4.68 19.00 8.28
N ASN A 380 6.02 18.95 8.25
CA ASN A 380 6.82 18.60 7.07
C ASN A 380 6.57 19.51 5.84
N SER A 381 6.05 20.72 6.04
CA SER A 381 5.63 21.61 4.95
C SER A 381 6.78 22.04 4.05
N LYS A 382 7.70 22.86 4.55
CA LYS A 382 8.91 23.31 3.84
C LYS A 382 9.99 23.77 4.82
N CYS A 383 11.24 23.76 4.37
CA CYS A 383 12.32 24.31 5.17
C CYS A 383 12.09 25.81 5.46
N THR A 384 12.04 26.17 6.74
CA THR A 384 11.78 27.52 7.23
C THR A 384 13.01 28.08 7.95
N PRO A 385 13.22 29.41 7.98
CA PRO A 385 14.33 30.01 8.72
C PRO A 385 14.25 29.70 10.21
N THR A 386 15.41 29.48 10.84
CA THR A 386 15.50 29.28 12.29
C THR A 386 14.94 30.47 13.08
N VAL A 387 14.36 30.16 14.23
CA VAL A 387 13.64 31.08 15.10
C VAL A 387 14.61 31.82 16.03
N PRO A 388 14.53 33.16 16.11
CA PRO A 388 15.32 33.96 17.06
C PRO A 388 15.04 33.62 18.52
N THR A 389 16.05 33.81 19.38
CA THR A 389 15.88 33.70 20.84
C THR A 389 14.72 34.56 21.34
N GLY A 390 13.89 34.00 22.22
CA GLY A 390 12.71 34.65 22.80
C GLY A 390 11.42 34.52 21.99
N GLN A 391 11.46 33.93 20.79
CA GLN A 391 10.27 33.59 20.02
C GLN A 391 9.78 32.15 20.30
N ARG A 392 8.55 31.87 19.88
CA ARG A 392 7.93 30.55 20.04
C ARG A 392 8.57 29.52 19.13
N CYS A 393 8.77 28.33 19.67
CA CYS A 393 9.22 27.14 18.96
C CYS A 393 8.28 25.96 19.20
N GLU A 394 8.28 25.01 18.27
CA GLU A 394 7.67 23.70 18.37
C GLU A 394 8.30 22.92 19.54
N ILE A 395 7.45 22.20 20.28
CA ILE A 395 7.87 21.55 21.52
C ILE A 395 8.99 20.54 21.20
N GLN A 396 10.10 20.63 21.95
CA GLN A 396 11.27 19.75 21.80
C GLN A 396 12.05 19.86 20.49
N ARG A 397 11.87 20.95 19.73
CA ARG A 397 12.62 21.23 18.51
C ARG A 397 13.75 22.22 18.75
N ASP A 398 14.88 21.72 19.26
CA ASP A 398 16.06 22.57 19.51
C ASP A 398 16.71 23.05 18.21
N ASP A 399 16.55 22.28 17.12
CA ASP A 399 17.04 22.57 15.78
C ASP A 399 16.32 23.75 15.10
N GLU A 400 15.13 24.12 15.59
CA GLU A 400 14.41 25.32 15.18
C GLU A 400 15.08 26.60 15.67
N CYS A 401 15.75 26.57 16.83
CA CYS A 401 16.25 27.77 17.49
C CYS A 401 17.60 28.24 16.92
N SER A 402 17.70 29.53 16.60
CA SER A 402 18.93 30.15 16.12
C SER A 402 19.89 30.51 17.27
N GLY A 403 21.15 30.08 17.15
CA GLY A 403 22.24 30.40 18.07
C GLY A 403 23.09 29.19 18.47
N ASN A 404 24.31 29.43 18.94
CA ASN A 404 25.14 28.36 19.51
C ASN A 404 24.54 27.91 20.84
N ASN A 405 24.33 26.59 20.99
CA ASN A 405 23.66 25.98 22.13
C ASN A 405 22.25 26.54 22.37
N ALA A 406 21.52 26.87 21.31
CA ALA A 406 20.12 27.23 21.42
C ALA A 406 19.28 25.99 21.79
N ILE A 407 18.25 26.19 22.61
CA ILE A 407 17.35 25.14 23.10
C ILE A 407 15.92 25.68 23.09
N CYS A 408 14.96 24.87 22.65
CA CYS A 408 13.54 25.17 22.76
C CYS A 408 13.04 24.65 24.11
N LEU A 409 12.73 25.52 25.06
CA LEU A 409 12.17 25.14 26.37
C LEU A 409 10.80 25.79 26.57
N ASN A 410 9.81 24.98 26.96
CA ASN A 410 8.44 25.45 27.19
C ASN A 410 7.91 26.29 26.01
N SER A 411 8.09 25.75 24.79
CA SER A 411 7.74 26.39 23.51
C SER A 411 8.39 27.76 23.27
N THR A 412 9.55 28.04 23.87
CA THR A 412 10.29 29.31 23.64
C THR A 412 11.78 29.04 23.43
N CYS A 413 12.39 29.68 22.43
CA CYS A 413 13.82 29.53 22.15
C CYS A 413 14.68 30.29 23.16
N PHE A 414 15.64 29.61 23.78
CA PHE A 414 16.65 30.16 24.70
C PHE A 414 18.06 29.79 24.26
N ILE A 415 19.06 30.51 24.76
CA ILE A 415 20.46 30.07 24.70
C ILE A 415 20.77 29.35 26.01
N LYS A 416 21.23 28.09 25.92
CA LYS A 416 21.69 27.31 27.07
C LYS A 416 22.91 28.01 27.68
N GLY A 417 22.85 28.29 28.99
CA GLY A 417 23.88 29.10 29.64
C GLY A 417 23.56 29.60 31.04
N ALA A 418 22.57 29.02 31.74
CA ALA A 418 22.34 29.35 33.14
C ALA A 418 23.54 28.84 33.97
N PRO A 419 24.27 29.74 34.67
CA PRO A 419 25.47 29.36 35.41
C PRO A 419 25.12 28.55 36.66
N LEU A 420 26.11 27.89 37.26
CA LEU A 420 25.96 27.22 38.55
C LEU A 420 25.37 28.18 39.61
N GLY A 421 24.29 27.75 40.28
CA GLY A 421 23.54 28.57 41.24
C GLY A 421 22.59 29.60 40.62
N GLY A 422 22.53 29.72 39.30
CA GLY A 422 21.57 30.56 38.58
C GLY A 422 20.19 29.91 38.44
N ASN A 423 19.18 30.74 38.14
CA ASN A 423 17.83 30.24 37.87
C ASN A 423 17.79 29.49 36.54
N CYS A 424 17.17 28.31 36.56
CA CYS A 424 16.99 27.46 35.38
C CYS A 424 15.52 27.15 35.13
N GLY A 425 15.21 26.95 33.85
CA GLY A 425 13.95 26.37 33.41
C GLY A 425 14.17 24.93 32.97
N SER A 426 13.22 24.06 33.28
CA SER A 426 13.20 22.68 32.78
C SER A 426 11.87 22.36 32.11
N ASP A 427 11.93 21.55 31.07
CA ASP A 427 10.79 21.02 30.34
C ASP A 427 10.76 19.49 30.48
N LEU A 428 9.58 18.92 30.67
CA LEU A 428 9.38 17.48 30.88
C LEU A 428 8.48 16.94 29.80
N THR A 429 8.94 15.91 29.09
CA THR A 429 8.13 15.22 28.10
C THR A 429 8.20 13.72 28.26
N VAL A 430 7.05 13.09 28.07
CA VAL A 430 6.84 11.66 28.27
C VAL A 430 6.59 11.02 26.91
N TYR A 431 7.52 10.19 26.45
CA TYR A 431 7.39 9.39 25.24
C TYR A 431 6.81 8.03 25.57
N ILE A 432 5.79 7.62 24.83
CA ILE A 432 5.28 6.26 24.85
C ILE A 432 5.79 5.56 23.59
N THR A 433 6.64 4.58 23.79
CA THR A 433 7.12 3.67 22.74
C THR A 433 6.48 2.30 22.95
N TYR A 434 6.50 1.44 21.93
CA TYR A 434 6.02 0.07 22.07
C TYR A 434 7.18 -0.88 21.82
N ASP A 435 7.28 -1.93 22.61
CA ASP A 435 8.25 -2.98 22.38
C ASP A 435 7.85 -3.89 21.20
N ALA A 436 8.70 -4.85 20.86
CA ALA A 436 8.43 -5.80 19.77
C ALA A 436 7.23 -6.74 20.04
N ALA A 437 6.74 -6.81 21.28
CA ALA A 437 5.56 -7.57 21.69
C ALA A 437 4.28 -6.70 21.70
N GLY A 438 4.40 -5.38 21.51
CA GLY A 438 3.31 -4.43 21.50
C GLY A 438 2.99 -3.82 22.87
N ASP A 439 3.80 -4.07 23.90
CA ASP A 439 3.64 -3.48 25.23
C ASP A 439 4.18 -2.05 25.25
N SER A 440 3.47 -1.13 25.88
CA SER A 440 3.85 0.29 25.95
C SER A 440 4.96 0.54 26.98
N LEU A 441 6.08 1.08 26.53
CA LEU A 441 7.21 1.57 27.32
C LEU A 441 7.18 3.09 27.40
N GLN A 442 7.08 3.62 28.62
CA GLN A 442 7.10 5.05 28.88
C GLN A 442 8.52 5.53 29.21
N GLN A 443 9.07 6.44 28.40
CA GLN A 443 10.36 7.09 28.63
C GLN A 443 10.14 8.58 28.91
N THR A 444 10.65 9.09 30.03
CA THR A 444 10.54 10.52 30.36
C THR A 444 11.85 11.22 30.05
N ILE A 445 11.80 12.24 29.20
CA ILE A 445 12.94 13.11 28.88
C ILE A 445 12.74 14.45 29.57
N ILE A 446 13.74 14.90 30.32
CA ILE A 446 13.74 16.20 30.99
C ILE A 446 14.89 17.02 30.41
N ARG A 447 14.59 18.21 29.92
CA ARG A 447 15.55 19.13 29.30
C ARG A 447 15.68 20.40 30.13
N ASP A 448 16.87 21.00 30.16
CA ASP A 448 17.12 22.24 30.90
C ASP A 448 18.14 23.15 30.22
N ASN A 449 18.20 24.42 30.66
CA ASN A 449 19.10 25.44 30.12
C ASN A 449 20.39 25.66 30.95
N CYS A 450 20.76 24.73 31.83
CA CYS A 450 21.98 24.84 32.64
C CYS A 450 23.25 24.65 31.81
N THR A 451 24.38 25.19 32.26
CA THR A 451 25.70 24.97 31.61
C THR A 451 26.14 23.51 31.65
N ASP A 452 27.05 23.11 30.77
CA ASP A 452 27.55 21.73 30.75
C ASP A 452 28.22 21.35 32.08
N GLY A 453 27.95 20.13 32.55
CA GLY A 453 28.36 19.65 33.89
C GLY A 453 27.46 20.12 35.04
N THR A 454 26.33 20.75 34.75
CA THR A 454 25.29 21.11 35.71
C THR A 454 23.91 20.70 35.22
N TYR A 455 22.94 20.53 36.12
CA TYR A 455 21.56 20.20 35.79
C TYR A 455 20.56 21.01 36.62
N CYS A 456 19.33 21.15 36.13
CA CYS A 456 18.31 21.95 36.79
C CYS A 456 17.56 21.16 37.89
N PHE A 457 17.68 21.61 39.13
CA PHE A 457 16.97 21.06 40.27
C PHE A 457 16.28 22.17 41.06
N SER A 458 14.96 22.06 41.25
CA SER A 458 14.15 23.08 41.95
C SER A 458 14.36 24.51 41.40
N ALA A 459 14.41 24.64 40.06
CA ALA A 459 14.66 25.89 39.34
C ALA A 459 16.02 26.55 39.59
N VAL A 460 17.01 25.81 40.12
CA VAL A 460 18.41 26.27 40.26
C VAL A 460 19.38 25.27 39.62
N CYS A 461 20.39 25.75 38.90
CA CYS A 461 21.44 24.88 38.34
C CYS A 461 22.37 24.39 39.45
N ILE A 462 22.52 23.08 39.56
CA ILE A 462 23.43 22.41 40.51
C ILE A 462 24.41 21.51 39.78
N GLU A 463 25.53 21.16 40.43
CA GLU A 463 26.61 20.37 39.84
C GLU A 463 26.18 18.93 39.55
N SER A 464 26.53 18.43 38.37
CA SER A 464 26.30 17.03 37.99
C SER A 464 27.23 16.09 38.77
N LYS A 465 26.75 14.90 39.08
CA LYS A 465 27.42 13.88 39.87
C LYS A 465 28.45 13.12 39.04
N VAL A 466 29.59 12.80 39.63
CA VAL A 466 30.64 11.97 39.01
C VAL A 466 30.20 10.51 38.87
N ASN A 467 30.89 9.75 38.04
CA ASN A 467 30.66 8.30 37.92
C ASN A 467 30.72 7.60 39.28
N ASP A 468 29.98 6.49 39.40
CA ASP A 468 29.79 5.72 40.64
C ASP A 468 28.97 6.42 41.73
N SER A 469 28.45 7.62 41.47
CA SER A 469 27.51 8.31 42.36
C SER A 469 26.07 7.81 42.18
N PRO A 470 25.24 7.84 43.24
CA PRO A 470 23.83 7.47 43.15
C PRO A 470 23.03 8.50 42.35
N CYS A 471 22.18 8.04 41.44
CA CYS A 471 21.32 8.84 40.57
C CYS A 471 19.93 8.23 40.44
N GLU A 472 18.93 9.06 40.18
CA GLU A 472 17.59 8.61 39.77
C GLU A 472 17.36 8.87 38.28
N GLN A 473 18.03 9.88 37.73
CA GLN A 473 17.86 10.33 36.35
C GLN A 473 19.20 10.53 35.64
N ASP A 474 19.23 10.28 34.33
CA ASP A 474 20.44 10.39 33.49
C ASP A 474 21.14 11.76 33.59
N ARG A 475 20.35 12.84 33.67
CA ARG A 475 20.85 14.23 33.75
C ARG A 475 21.64 14.54 35.02
N GLU A 476 21.45 13.75 36.08
CA GLU A 476 22.20 13.94 37.32
C GLU A 476 23.66 13.53 37.15
N CYS A 477 24.00 12.76 36.12
CA CYS A 477 25.33 12.21 35.91
C CYS A 477 26.13 13.05 34.93
N LEU A 478 27.42 13.28 35.24
CA LEU A 478 28.37 13.94 34.35
C LEU A 478 28.54 13.17 33.03
N SER A 479 28.37 11.85 33.07
CA SER A 479 28.37 10.96 31.92
C SER A 479 27.09 11.00 31.09
N GLY A 480 26.01 11.62 31.60
CA GLY A 480 24.69 11.65 30.98
C GLY A 480 23.97 10.30 30.99
N THR A 481 24.36 9.34 31.84
CA THR A 481 23.71 8.03 31.92
C THR A 481 23.66 7.50 33.35
N CYS A 482 22.45 7.21 33.82
CA CYS A 482 22.14 6.56 35.08
C CYS A 482 21.75 5.10 34.79
N SER A 483 22.47 4.15 35.37
CA SER A 483 22.14 2.73 35.21
C SER A 483 20.82 2.38 35.90
N ASN A 484 20.18 1.28 35.48
CA ASN A 484 19.02 0.71 36.20
C ASN A 484 19.31 0.38 37.68
N GLY A 485 20.60 0.29 38.05
CA GLY A 485 21.04 0.14 39.44
C GLY A 485 21.09 1.46 40.23
N GLY A 486 20.70 2.58 39.64
CA GLY A 486 20.69 3.91 40.25
C GLY A 486 22.08 4.51 40.45
N ILE A 487 23.02 4.21 39.54
CA ILE A 487 24.42 4.67 39.63
C ILE A 487 24.88 5.28 38.30
N CYS A 488 25.60 6.40 38.37
CA CYS A 488 26.16 7.08 37.21
C CYS A 488 27.25 6.24 36.53
N ILE A 489 27.04 5.89 35.26
CA ILE A 489 27.95 5.08 34.45
C ILE A 489 28.31 5.80 33.16
N ASN A 490 29.44 5.45 32.54
CA ASN A 490 29.69 5.87 31.17
C ASN A 490 28.67 5.20 30.23
N GLY A 491 27.96 5.99 29.42
CA GLY A 491 26.93 5.49 28.52
C GLY A 491 27.43 4.48 27.48
N PRO A 492 26.52 3.76 26.81
CA PRO A 492 26.83 2.72 25.82
C PRO A 492 27.52 3.23 24.55
N GLU A 493 27.59 4.55 24.31
CA GLU A 493 28.30 5.16 23.18
C GLU A 493 29.83 5.21 23.33
N VAL A 494 30.37 4.76 24.46
CA VAL A 494 31.82 4.53 24.56
C VAL A 494 32.13 3.26 23.78
N PHE A 495 32.43 3.42 22.48
CA PHE A 495 32.97 2.35 21.64
C PHE A 495 34.00 1.56 22.44
N HIS A 496 33.68 0.31 22.78
CA HIS A 496 34.68 -0.60 23.29
C HIS A 496 35.74 -0.73 22.21
N LYS A 497 36.91 -0.12 22.41
CA LYS A 497 38.07 -0.33 21.52
C LYS A 497 38.32 -1.83 21.46
N ILE A 498 37.97 -2.44 20.34
CA ILE A 498 38.20 -3.87 20.10
C ILE A 498 39.70 -4.09 20.22
N GLN A 499 40.09 -4.99 21.13
CA GLN A 499 41.49 -5.27 21.40
C GLN A 499 42.18 -5.72 20.09
N PRO A 500 43.37 -5.20 19.73
CA PRO A 500 44.03 -5.46 18.45
C PRO A 500 44.22 -6.94 18.10
N TRP A 501 44.34 -7.81 19.11
CA TRP A 501 44.49 -9.25 18.90
C TRP A 501 43.24 -9.88 18.25
N LEU A 502 42.04 -9.34 18.50
CA LEU A 502 40.79 -9.87 17.95
C LEU A 502 40.73 -9.68 16.43
N TRP A 503 41.25 -8.55 15.93
CA TRP A 503 41.43 -8.32 14.49
C TRP A 503 42.41 -9.32 13.86
N GLY A 504 43.46 -9.70 14.59
CA GLY A 504 44.40 -10.74 14.17
C GLY A 504 43.73 -12.12 14.04
N VAL A 505 42.88 -12.48 15.01
CA VAL A 505 42.13 -13.76 14.99
C VAL A 505 41.12 -13.78 13.84
N LEU A 506 40.37 -12.70 13.65
CA LEU A 506 39.40 -12.59 12.56
C LEU A 506 40.09 -12.70 11.18
N GLY A 507 41.23 -12.01 11.01
CA GLY A 507 42.03 -12.08 9.80
C GLY A 507 42.56 -13.49 9.52
N ALA A 508 43.07 -14.19 10.54
CA ALA A 508 43.55 -15.56 10.41
C ALA A 508 42.41 -16.53 10.01
N ALA A 509 41.22 -16.39 10.59
CA ALA A 509 40.06 -17.21 10.27
C ALA A 509 39.64 -17.06 8.79
N VAL A 510 39.62 -15.84 8.27
CA VAL A 510 39.30 -15.56 6.86
C VAL A 510 40.34 -16.19 5.94
N VAL A 511 41.63 -16.08 6.24
CA VAL A 511 42.70 -16.68 5.43
C VAL A 511 42.60 -18.20 5.40
N ILE A 512 42.36 -18.84 6.54
CA ILE A 512 42.17 -20.29 6.62
C ILE A 512 40.96 -20.72 5.79
N PHE A 513 39.84 -19.99 5.89
CA PHE A 513 38.64 -20.28 5.11
C PHE A 513 38.90 -20.20 3.60
N VAL A 514 39.58 -19.14 3.13
CA VAL A 514 39.93 -18.98 1.71
C VAL A 514 40.83 -20.11 1.23
N LEU A 515 41.84 -20.52 2.02
CA LEU A 515 42.74 -21.62 1.66
C LEU A 515 42.01 -22.97 1.57
N LEU A 516 41.07 -23.23 2.48
CA LEU A 516 40.24 -24.44 2.45
C LEU A 516 39.34 -24.48 1.21
N VAL A 517 38.69 -23.37 0.86
CA VAL A 517 37.85 -23.26 -0.33
C VAL A 517 38.68 -23.46 -1.61
N LEU A 518 39.83 -22.78 -1.72
CA LEU A 518 40.72 -22.93 -2.88
C LEU A 518 41.29 -24.36 -3.00
N GLY A 519 41.63 -25.00 -1.88
CA GLY A 519 42.08 -26.39 -1.84
C GLY A 519 40.99 -27.35 -2.31
N LEU A 520 39.75 -27.17 -1.85
CA LEU A 520 38.59 -27.96 -2.28
C LEU A 520 38.36 -27.81 -3.79
N LEU A 521 38.37 -26.57 -4.30
CA LEU A 521 38.18 -26.29 -5.72
C LEU A 521 39.29 -26.92 -6.57
N TRP A 522 40.55 -26.89 -6.11
CA TRP A 522 41.66 -27.53 -6.81
C TRP A 522 41.52 -29.05 -6.87
N ILE A 523 41.08 -29.69 -5.77
CA ILE A 523 40.80 -31.14 -5.73
C ILE A 523 39.69 -31.48 -6.72
N LEU A 524 38.58 -30.74 -6.71
CA LEU A 524 37.45 -30.95 -7.62
C LEU A 524 37.86 -30.78 -9.07
N HIS A 525 38.62 -29.72 -9.40
CA HIS A 525 39.11 -29.49 -10.74
C HIS A 525 40.06 -30.60 -11.21
N ARG A 526 40.96 -31.08 -10.34
CA ARG A 526 41.88 -32.18 -10.66
C ARG A 526 41.13 -33.52 -10.83
N TYR A 527 40.07 -33.74 -10.06
CA TYR A 527 39.20 -34.90 -10.22
C TYR A 527 38.47 -34.87 -11.56
N GLN A 528 37.86 -33.73 -11.89
CA GLN A 528 37.14 -33.52 -13.14
C GLN A 528 38.07 -33.66 -14.36
N SER A 529 39.27 -33.05 -14.30
CA SER A 529 40.29 -33.16 -15.35
C SER A 529 40.74 -34.61 -15.60
N LYS A 530 40.86 -35.44 -14.56
CA LYS A 530 41.16 -36.87 -14.73
C LYS A 530 40.04 -37.63 -15.43
N GLN A 531 38.77 -37.35 -15.10
CA GLN A 531 37.64 -37.99 -15.78
C GLN A 531 37.57 -37.61 -17.26
N GLU A 532 37.79 -36.33 -17.59
CA GLU A 532 37.83 -35.88 -18.98
C GLU A 532 38.98 -36.51 -19.76
N HIS A 533 40.17 -36.66 -19.17
CA HIS A 533 41.27 -37.39 -19.81
C HIS A 533 40.92 -38.86 -20.08
N GLN A 534 40.23 -39.54 -19.16
CA GLN A 534 39.78 -40.93 -19.38
C GLN A 534 38.79 -41.04 -20.54
N LYS A 535 37.84 -40.10 -20.65
CA LYS A 535 36.89 -40.04 -21.77
C LYS A 535 37.61 -39.82 -23.11
N ILE A 536 38.58 -38.91 -23.14
CA ILE A 536 39.39 -38.61 -24.33
C ILE A 536 40.20 -39.84 -24.75
N THR A 537 40.90 -40.50 -23.82
CA THR A 537 41.67 -41.72 -24.15
C THR A 537 40.79 -42.85 -24.66
N LYS A 538 39.56 -43.00 -24.13
CA LYS A 538 38.60 -43.99 -24.63
C LYS A 538 38.12 -43.65 -26.04
N PHE A 539 37.75 -42.39 -26.29
CA PHE A 539 37.33 -41.94 -27.61
C PHE A 539 38.39 -42.14 -28.69
N PHE A 540 39.67 -41.84 -28.39
CA PHE A 540 40.76 -42.06 -29.33
C PHE A 540 41.13 -43.55 -29.49
N GLY A 541 41.07 -44.34 -28.42
CA GLY A 541 41.29 -45.79 -28.50
C GLY A 541 40.24 -46.51 -29.35
N ASP A 542 38.96 -46.17 -29.16
CA ASP A 542 37.85 -46.75 -29.95
C ASP A 542 38.01 -46.38 -31.45
N ASN A 543 38.41 -45.15 -31.79
CA ASN A 543 38.67 -44.73 -33.18
C ASN A 543 39.86 -45.45 -33.82
N GLU A 544 40.91 -45.76 -33.06
CA GLU A 544 42.05 -46.54 -33.54
C GLU A 544 41.63 -47.98 -33.87
N GLU A 545 40.73 -48.55 -33.06
CA GLU A 545 40.15 -49.88 -33.29
C GLU A 545 39.23 -49.88 -34.53
N PHE A 546 38.39 -48.86 -34.71
CA PHE A 546 37.56 -48.69 -35.92
C PHE A 546 38.39 -48.52 -37.21
N ALA A 547 39.48 -47.75 -37.17
CA ALA A 547 40.38 -47.61 -38.32
C ALA A 547 41.04 -48.96 -38.70
N LYS A 548 41.36 -49.79 -37.70
CA LYS A 548 41.91 -51.13 -37.89
C LYS A 548 40.91 -52.09 -38.53
N TYR A 549 39.64 -52.03 -38.15
CA TYR A 549 38.57 -52.82 -38.77
C TYR A 549 38.24 -52.34 -40.20
N ALA A 550 38.31 -51.04 -40.47
CA ALA A 550 38.07 -50.49 -41.80
C ALA A 550 39.18 -50.85 -42.81
N MET A 551 40.43 -50.96 -42.37
CA MET A 551 41.56 -51.38 -43.21
C MET A 551 41.68 -52.91 -43.41
N MET A 552 40.82 -53.72 -42.79
CA MET A 552 40.79 -55.19 -42.98
C MET A 552 39.81 -55.66 -44.06
N ASN A 553 39.01 -54.75 -44.66
CA ASN A 553 37.93 -55.12 -45.59
C ASN A 553 38.16 -54.77 -47.06
N ASP A 554 39.34 -54.27 -47.45
CA ASP A 554 39.60 -53.79 -48.83
C ASP A 554 40.69 -54.58 -49.60
N ASP A 555 41.13 -55.74 -49.13
CA ASP A 555 42.07 -56.62 -49.86
C ASP A 555 41.55 -58.08 -49.92
N ASP A 556 40.71 -58.43 -50.91
CA ASP A 556 40.96 -59.59 -51.80
C ASP A 556 39.88 -59.76 -52.89
N ASP A 557 40.33 -59.68 -54.14
CA ASP A 557 39.68 -60.22 -55.34
C ASP A 557 39.86 -61.74 -55.40
N SER A 558 38.81 -62.54 -55.69
CA SER A 558 38.90 -63.69 -56.63
C SER A 558 37.57 -64.45 -56.89
N TYR A 559 37.12 -64.35 -58.16
CA TYR A 559 36.80 -65.46 -59.09
C TYR A 559 35.33 -65.97 -59.32
N TYR A 560 34.76 -65.58 -60.49
CA TYR A 560 33.85 -66.28 -61.47
C TYR A 560 32.39 -66.63 -61.09
N ASP A 561 31.35 -66.59 -61.95
CA ASP A 561 31.16 -66.27 -63.38
C ASP A 561 29.64 -66.05 -63.71
N ASN A 562 29.37 -65.36 -64.83
CA ASN A 562 28.21 -65.34 -65.77
C ASN A 562 26.79 -65.87 -65.35
N ASP A 563 25.64 -65.28 -65.71
CA ASP A 563 25.26 -64.84 -67.06
C ASP A 563 23.94 -63.99 -67.11
N SER A 564 23.91 -63.10 -68.10
CA SER A 564 22.84 -62.56 -68.96
C SER A 564 21.52 -61.86 -68.48
N ARG A 565 21.42 -60.61 -69.00
CA ARG A 565 20.27 -59.85 -69.55
C ARG A 565 19.38 -59.00 -68.62
N THR A 566 19.55 -57.67 -68.66
CA THR A 566 18.66 -56.69 -69.34
C THR A 566 19.09 -55.22 -69.09
N ASN A 567 18.57 -54.31 -69.92
CA ASN A 567 19.00 -52.93 -70.21
C ASN A 567 18.65 -51.85 -69.13
N LEU A 568 19.57 -50.86 -68.96
CA LEU A 568 19.38 -49.42 -68.63
C LEU A 568 18.70 -49.01 -67.27
N PRO A 569 18.81 -47.74 -66.79
CA PRO A 569 20.01 -47.01 -66.32
C PRO A 569 19.81 -46.29 -64.96
N LEU A 570 20.90 -45.71 -64.42
CA LEU A 570 20.97 -44.50 -63.55
C LEU A 570 19.87 -44.28 -62.48
N ASN A 571 20.22 -44.42 -61.19
CA ASN A 571 20.01 -43.32 -60.25
C ASN A 571 20.92 -43.41 -59.01
N ASP A 572 21.36 -42.22 -58.65
CA ASP A 572 22.21 -41.77 -57.56
C ASP A 572 21.51 -41.86 -56.19
N SER A 573 22.26 -41.64 -55.11
CA SER A 573 21.86 -41.34 -53.71
C SER A 573 22.24 -42.39 -52.65
N ARG A 574 23.49 -42.37 -52.19
CA ARG A 574 23.79 -42.57 -50.74
C ARG A 574 24.88 -41.60 -50.30
N ASN A 575 24.41 -40.52 -49.64
CA ASN A 575 25.24 -39.50 -49.00
C ASN A 575 26.13 -40.11 -47.91
N LEU A 576 27.44 -40.09 -48.15
CA LEU A 576 28.46 -40.30 -47.13
C LEU A 576 28.63 -38.98 -46.36
N VAL A 577 28.08 -38.88 -45.15
CA VAL A 577 28.28 -37.73 -44.27
C VAL A 577 29.49 -38.02 -43.38
N TYR A 578 30.65 -37.46 -43.73
CA TYR A 578 31.77 -37.32 -42.81
C TYR A 578 31.42 -36.25 -41.77
N LEU A 579 31.05 -36.66 -40.56
CA LEU A 579 30.90 -35.77 -39.41
C LEU A 579 32.30 -35.39 -38.92
N THR A 580 32.81 -34.25 -39.39
CA THR A 580 33.98 -33.62 -38.80
C THR A 580 33.61 -33.09 -37.42
N THR A 581 34.53 -33.27 -36.46
CA THR A 581 34.40 -32.70 -35.12
C THR A 581 34.19 -31.19 -35.21
N PRO A 582 33.16 -30.61 -34.56
CA PRO A 582 32.95 -29.18 -34.59
C PRO A 582 34.13 -28.49 -33.92
N ASP A 583 34.76 -27.60 -34.69
CA ASP A 583 35.83 -26.74 -34.21
C ASP A 583 35.34 -25.98 -32.96
N TYR A 584 35.99 -26.22 -31.82
CA TYR A 584 35.68 -25.57 -30.53
C TYR A 584 35.67 -24.03 -30.66
N ARG A 585 36.37 -23.49 -31.67
CA ARG A 585 36.41 -22.05 -31.97
C ARG A 585 35.13 -21.53 -32.64
N LEU A 586 34.32 -22.38 -33.27
CA LEU A 586 33.04 -21.99 -33.89
C LEU A 586 31.87 -22.02 -32.89
N SER A 587 31.94 -22.80 -31.81
CA SER A 587 30.93 -22.80 -30.74
C SER A 587 31.05 -21.61 -29.77
N GLN A 588 32.25 -20.99 -29.66
CA GLN A 588 32.42 -19.68 -29.03
C GLN A 588 31.85 -18.52 -29.87
N ALA A 589 31.74 -18.69 -31.19
CA ALA A 589 31.20 -17.66 -32.09
C ALA A 589 29.66 -17.59 -32.09
N LEU A 590 28.98 -18.63 -31.61
CA LEU A 590 27.52 -18.65 -31.46
C LEU A 590 27.02 -18.12 -30.11
N THR A 591 27.90 -17.87 -29.12
CA THR A 591 27.53 -17.31 -27.81
C THR A 591 27.71 -15.79 -27.70
N VAL A 592 28.26 -15.12 -28.71
CA VAL A 592 28.49 -13.65 -28.68
C VAL A 592 27.65 -12.91 -29.74
N GLY A 593 26.67 -13.58 -30.34
CA GLY A 593 25.80 -13.05 -31.40
C GLY A 593 24.38 -12.65 -30.95
N SER A 594 24.17 -12.07 -29.77
CA SER A 594 22.99 -11.21 -29.51
C SER A 594 23.22 -10.25 -28.34
N LYS A 595 23.76 -9.07 -28.64
CA LYS A 595 23.43 -7.79 -28.01
C LYS A 595 24.25 -6.69 -28.69
N SER A 596 23.63 -6.01 -29.66
CA SER A 596 23.89 -4.59 -29.86
C SER A 596 22.60 -3.83 -29.54
N ALA A 597 22.58 -3.22 -28.36
CA ALA A 597 21.94 -1.94 -28.12
C ALA A 597 22.94 -1.12 -27.29
N SER A 598 23.38 0.02 -27.84
CA SER A 598 24.15 1.14 -27.24
C SER A 598 25.54 0.82 -26.66
N THR A 599 26.65 1.52 -26.96
CA THR A 599 26.94 2.71 -27.78
C THR A 599 28.46 2.74 -28.01
N SER A 600 28.92 2.99 -29.23
CA SER A 600 30.35 3.06 -29.57
C SER A 600 30.99 4.37 -29.12
N ALA A 601 32.09 4.29 -28.37
CA ALA A 601 33.16 5.28 -28.38
C ALA A 601 34.41 4.57 -28.91
N LEU A 602 34.89 5.03 -30.08
CA LEU A 602 36.03 4.47 -30.80
C LEU A 602 37.31 5.26 -30.51
N ASN A 603 38.35 4.48 -30.21
CA ASN A 603 39.73 4.57 -30.70
C ASN A 603 40.67 5.72 -30.30
N LEU A 604 41.80 5.30 -29.73
CA LEU A 604 43.11 5.88 -29.95
C LEU A 604 44.09 4.80 -30.42
N SER A 605 44.82 5.07 -31.51
CA SER A 605 46.26 4.80 -31.72
C SER A 605 46.52 4.93 -33.24
N SER A 606 47.60 5.49 -33.77
CA SER A 606 48.83 6.09 -33.26
C SER A 606 49.58 6.58 -34.50
N SER A 607 50.28 7.71 -34.45
CA SER A 607 51.73 7.80 -34.77
C SER A 607 52.18 9.24 -35.10
N ASN A 608 53.26 9.60 -34.41
CA ASN A 608 54.40 10.42 -34.78
C ASN A 608 54.31 11.94 -35.07
N SER A 609 55.27 12.60 -34.42
CA SER A 609 56.06 13.78 -34.82
C SER A 609 55.50 15.20 -34.59
N THR A 610 56.07 15.82 -33.55
CA THR A 610 56.37 17.26 -33.34
C THR A 610 57.02 17.95 -34.57
N PRO A 611 57.23 19.30 -34.63
CA PRO A 611 56.82 20.43 -33.77
C PRO A 611 56.35 21.70 -34.55
N ARG A 612 56.16 22.83 -33.80
CA ARG A 612 56.48 24.26 -34.13
C ARG A 612 55.37 25.27 -34.52
N LEU A 613 55.55 26.44 -33.89
CA LEU A 613 55.28 27.84 -34.29
C LEU A 613 53.80 28.28 -34.40
N SER A 614 53.30 29.14 -33.50
CA SER A 614 53.50 30.60 -33.37
C SER A 614 52.64 31.43 -34.34
N SER A 615 52.02 32.49 -33.77
CA SER A 615 51.54 33.71 -34.44
C SER A 615 50.34 33.51 -35.38
N THR A 616 49.32 34.38 -35.47
CA THR A 616 49.27 35.81 -35.21
C THR A 616 47.82 36.28 -35.33
N THR A 617 47.41 37.15 -34.39
CA THR A 617 46.64 38.40 -34.58
C THR A 617 45.29 38.43 -35.30
N ASN A 618 44.32 38.96 -34.52
CA ASN A 618 43.49 40.15 -34.78
C ASN A 618 42.47 40.06 -35.95
N ILE A 619 41.32 40.73 -35.99
CA ILE A 619 40.87 42.02 -35.46
C ILE A 619 39.34 41.91 -35.25
N ALA A 620 38.89 42.39 -34.08
CA ALA A 620 37.77 43.32 -33.80
C ALA A 620 36.63 43.44 -34.84
N SER A 621 35.38 43.59 -34.43
CA SER A 621 34.88 44.70 -33.60
C SER A 621 33.37 44.45 -33.36
N ARG A 622 32.90 44.50 -32.10
CA ARG A 622 32.31 45.67 -31.41
C ARG A 622 31.01 46.13 -32.08
N THR A 623 29.89 46.38 -31.41
CA THR A 623 29.60 47.13 -30.15
C THR A 623 28.06 47.24 -30.10
N ARG A 624 27.30 47.57 -29.03
CA ARG A 624 27.38 47.89 -27.59
C ARG A 624 25.90 47.99 -27.15
N ALA A 625 25.48 47.46 -25.99
CA ALA A 625 25.21 48.18 -24.73
C ALA A 625 24.10 49.27 -24.79
N THR A 626 22.92 49.10 -24.17
CA THR A 626 22.49 49.41 -22.77
C THR A 626 21.38 50.52 -22.78
N PRO A 627 20.74 50.95 -21.66
CA PRO A 627 19.53 50.40 -21.01
C PRO A 627 18.45 51.51 -20.71
N SER A 628 17.58 51.31 -19.70
CA SER A 628 16.58 52.24 -19.07
C SER A 628 15.18 52.28 -19.73
N ASN A 629 14.03 52.49 -19.07
CA ASN A 629 13.64 52.85 -17.70
C ASN A 629 12.11 52.57 -17.54
N GLU A 630 11.65 52.48 -16.28
CA GLU A 630 10.34 52.92 -15.70
C GLU A 630 9.02 52.82 -16.52
N ILE A 631 8.03 52.10 -15.95
CA ILE A 631 6.81 52.63 -15.30
C ILE A 631 6.33 51.58 -14.28
#